data_AF-A0A125SIL9-F1
#
_entry.id   AF-A0A125SIL9-F1
#
_cell.length_a   1.000
_cell.length_b   1.000
_cell.length_c   1.000
_cell.angle_alpha   90.00
_cell.angle_beta   90.00
_cell.angle_gamma   90.00
#
_symmetry.space_group_name_H-M   'P 1'
#
loop_
_entity.id
_entity.type
_entity.pdbx_description
1 polymer ?
#
loop_
_entity_poly.entity_id
_entity_poly.type
_entity_poly.pdbx_seq_one_letter_code
_entity_poly.pdbx_strand_id
1 'polypeptide(L)' 'MNEVSDNGIALRALIEQAEMTQADALAALNKGQAFPVALSTWKAYLAAPDSTRRRACPTTFLSTPEKR' A
#
# COMPACT_ATOMS: atom_id res chain seq x y z
N MET A 1 -17.66 -12.72 -12.22
CA MET A 1 -17.20 -12.49 -10.84
C MET A 1 -16.26 -11.31 -10.91
N ASN A 2 -16.62 -10.16 -10.35
CA ASN A 2 -15.69 -9.04 -10.25
C ASN A 2 -14.62 -9.46 -9.26
N GLU A 3 -13.47 -9.91 -9.74
CA GLU A 3 -12.24 -9.90 -8.95
C GLU A 3 -12.01 -8.44 -8.55
N VAL A 4 -12.45 -8.09 -7.34
CA VAL A 4 -11.99 -6.88 -6.68
C VAL A 4 -10.54 -7.18 -6.35
N SER A 5 -9.63 -6.94 -7.30
CA SER A 5 -8.20 -7.09 -7.09
C SER A 5 -7.86 -6.36 -5.80
N ASP A 6 -7.47 -7.13 -4.80
CA ASP A 6 -7.31 -6.61 -3.47
C ASP A 6 -5.99 -5.86 -3.41
N ASN A 7 -6.07 -4.57 -3.66
CA ASN A 7 -4.90 -3.72 -3.76
C ASN A 7 -4.07 -3.71 -2.47
N GLY A 8 -4.69 -3.99 -1.31
CA GLY A 8 -3.97 -4.11 -0.04
C GLY A 8 -3.09 -5.37 -0.01
N ILE A 9 -3.58 -6.48 -0.58
CA ILE A 9 -2.80 -7.72 -0.73
C ILE A 9 -1.66 -7.51 -1.73
N ALA A 10 -1.95 -6.91 -2.90
CA ALA A 10 -0.92 -6.61 -3.89
C ALA A 10 0.17 -5.69 -3.34
N LEU A 11 -0.23 -4.65 -2.58
CA LEU A 11 0.71 -3.74 -1.93
C LEU A 11 1.58 -4.46 -0.90
N ARG A 12 1.02 -5.35 -0.08
CA ARG A 12 1.80 -6.16 0.87
C ARG A 12 2.84 -7.01 0.14
N ALA A 13 2.44 -7.67 -0.94
CA ALA A 13 3.35 -8.50 -1.74
C ALA A 13 4.49 -7.68 -2.36
N LEU A 14 4.24 -6.43 -2.78
CA LEU A 14 5.29 -5.54 -3.30
C LEU A 14 6.29 -5.14 -2.21
N ILE A 15 5.81 -4.84 -1.00
CA ILE A 15 6.67 -4.51 0.15
C ILE A 15 7.57 -5.70 0.51
N GLU A 16 7.00 -6.90 0.53
CA GLU A 16 7.72 -8.15 0.81
C GLU A 16 8.77 -8.45 -0.27
N GLN A 17 8.42 -8.29 -1.56
CA GLN A 17 9.36 -8.46 -2.68
C GLN A 17 10.49 -7.44 -2.67
N ALA A 18 10.26 -6.24 -2.17
CA ALA A 18 11.27 -5.21 -2.01
C ALA A 18 12.18 -5.43 -0.79
N GLU A 19 11.91 -6.45 0.03
CA GLU A 19 12.60 -6.75 1.29
C GLU A 19 12.59 -5.54 2.26
N MET A 20 11.52 -4.74 2.21
CA MET A 20 11.36 -3.53 3.03
C MET A 20 10.42 -3.79 4.20
N THR A 21 10.64 -3.06 5.30
CA THR A 21 9.62 -3.00 6.35
C THR A 21 8.44 -2.16 5.89
N GLN A 22 7.26 -2.35 6.50
CA GLN A 22 6.09 -1.49 6.21
C GLN A 22 6.36 0.00 6.51
N ALA A 23 7.24 0.30 7.46
CA ALA A 23 7.61 1.67 7.81
C ALA A 23 8.54 2.27 6.75
N ASP A 24 9.53 1.51 6.27
CA ASP A 24 10.43 1.95 5.19
C ASP A 24 9.68 2.13 3.87
N ALA A 25 8.76 1.22 3.55
CA ALA A 25 7.91 1.34 2.38
C ALA A 25 7.02 2.59 2.44
N LEU A 26 6.45 2.90 3.61
CA LEU A 26 5.69 4.15 3.79
C LEU A 26 6.58 5.38 3.65
N ALA A 27 7.80 5.36 4.20
CA ALA A 27 8.74 6.47 4.08
C ALA A 27 9.16 6.68 2.62
N ALA A 28 9.44 5.60 1.89
CA ALA A 28 9.78 5.65 0.47
C ALA A 28 8.61 6.17 -0.39
N LEU A 29 7.39 5.71 -0.10
CA LEU A 29 6.17 6.16 -0.76
C LEU A 29 5.90 7.65 -0.53
N ASN A 30 6.05 8.11 0.72
CA ASN A 30 5.79 9.50 1.09
C ASN A 30 6.90 10.45 0.61
N LYS A 31 8.06 9.91 0.19
CA LYS A 31 9.20 10.72 -0.26
C LYS A 31 8.82 11.50 -1.51
N GLY A 32 8.76 12.83 -1.39
CA GLY A 32 8.42 13.73 -2.50
C GLY A 32 6.92 13.90 -2.75
N GLN A 33 6.05 13.32 -1.91
CA GLN A 33 4.61 13.60 -1.98
C GLN A 33 4.29 14.95 -1.34
N ALA A 34 3.44 15.75 -2.01
CA ALA A 34 2.91 16.99 -1.44
C ALA A 34 2.02 16.74 -0.21
N PHE A 35 1.34 15.58 -0.19
CA PHE A 35 0.45 15.16 0.91
C PHE A 35 0.83 13.74 1.36
N PRO A 36 1.70 13.61 2.37
CA PRO A 36 2.13 12.31 2.88
C PRO A 36 0.96 11.49 3.44
N VAL A 37 1.01 10.18 3.24
CA VAL A 37 0.07 9.23 3.83
C VAL A 37 0.40 9.04 5.31
N ALA A 38 -0.60 9.23 6.17
CA ALA A 38 -0.48 8.96 7.59
C ALA A 38 -0.31 7.45 7.86
N LEU A 39 0.49 7.10 8.88
CA LEU A 39 0.75 5.71 9.28
C LEU A 39 -0.54 4.94 9.63
N SER A 40 -1.54 5.60 10.21
CA SER A 40 -2.84 5.01 10.52
C SER A 40 -3.59 4.58 9.26
N THR A 41 -3.59 5.43 8.23
CA THR A 41 -4.18 5.14 6.92
C THR A 41 -3.43 4.02 6.20
N TRP A 42 -2.09 4.06 6.24
CA TRP A 42 -1.25 3.01 5.69
C TRP A 42 -1.55 1.63 6.29
N LYS A 43 -1.64 1.56 7.63
CA LYS A 43 -2.01 0.32 8.35
C LYS A 43 -3.41 -0.16 8.01
N ALA A 44 -4.35 0.74 7.72
CA ALA A 44 -5.70 0.36 7.30
C ALA A 44 -5.73 -0.30 5.92
N TYR A 45 -4.84 0.11 5.00
CA TYR A 45 -4.69 -0.54 3.69
C TYR A 45 -4.05 -1.92 3.77
N LEU A 46 -3.08 -2.09 4.68
CA LEU A 46 -2.35 -3.34 4.89
C LEU A 46 -3.02 -4.26 5.93
N ALA A 47 -4.19 -3.88 6.46
CA ALA A 47 -4.91 -4.69 7.42
C ALA A 47 -5.35 -6.04 6.80
N ALA A 48 -5.48 -7.06 7.65
CA ALA A 48 -5.95 -8.38 7.24
C ALA A 48 -7.34 -8.30 6.59
N PRO A 49 -7.70 -9.23 5.68
CA PRO A 49 -8.94 -9.18 4.94
C PRO A 49 -10.20 -9.07 5.80
N ASP A 50 -10.21 -9.79 6.91
CA ASP A 50 -11.31 -9.84 7.86
C ASP A 50 -11.30 -8.72 8.90
N SER A 51 -10.36 -7.77 8.79
CA SER A 51 -10.25 -6.68 9.76
C SER A 51 -11.32 -5.61 9.53
N THR A 52 -12.07 -5.27 10.58
CA THR A 52 -13.03 -4.15 10.57
C THR A 52 -12.38 -2.79 10.33
N ARG A 53 -11.07 -2.68 10.56
CA ARG A 53 -10.28 -1.45 10.31
C ARG A 53 -9.74 -1.38 8.89
N ARG A 54 -10.01 -2.38 8.06
CA ARG A 54 -9.52 -2.46 6.70
C ARG A 54 -10.15 -1.39 5.83
N ARG A 55 -9.34 -0.79 4.96
CA ARG A 55 -9.80 0.16 3.94
C ARG A 55 -9.30 -0.29 2.57
N ALA A 56 -10.08 0.01 1.54
CA ALA A 56 -9.66 -0.22 0.15
C ALA A 56 -8.39 0.59 -0.14
N CYS A 57 -7.33 -0.09 -0.57
CA CYS A 57 -6.11 0.57 -0.99
C CYS A 57 -6.31 1.15 -2.41
N PRO A 58 -6.03 2.45 -2.63
CA PRO A 58 -6.12 3.05 -3.95
C PRO A 58 -5.14 2.42 -4.95
N THR A 59 -5.54 2.28 -6.22
CA THR A 59 -4.69 1.72 -7.29
C THR A 59 -3.43 2.55 -7.57
N THR A 60 -3.45 3.84 -7.22
CA THR A 60 -2.28 4.73 -7.33
C THR A 60 -1.09 4.28 -6.50
N PHE A 61 -1.31 3.50 -5.43
CA PHE A 61 -0.24 2.92 -4.61
C PHE A 61 0.42 1.70 -5.25
N LEU A 62 -0.22 1.09 -6.24
CA LEU A 62 0.30 -0.06 -6.98
C LEU A 62 0.95 0.31 -8.30
N SER A 63 0.79 1.57 -8.72
CA SER A 63 1.47 2.08 -9.91
C SER A 63 2.95 2.19 -9.59
N THR A 64 3.71 1.15 -9.95
CA THR A 64 5.16 1.24 -10.01
C THR A 64 5.52 2.41 -10.91
N PRO A 65 6.52 3.24 -10.55
CA PRO A 65 7.08 4.17 -11.52
C PRO A 65 7.66 3.31 -12.64
N GLU A 66 6.97 3.24 -13.77
CA GLU A 66 7.55 2.78 -15.03
C GLU A 66 8.89 3.52 -15.18
N LYS A 67 9.96 2.72 -15.26
CA LYS A 67 11.34 3.18 -15.40
C LYS A 67 11.40 4.31 -16.44
N ARG A 68 11.79 5.52 -16.01
CA ARG A 68 12.43 6.49 -16.89
C ARG A 68 13.94 6.30 -16.83
#